data_AF-A0A2I0P4F5-F1
#
_entry.id   AF-A0A2I0P4F5-F1
#
_cell.length_a   1.000
_cell.length_b   1.000
_cell.length_c   1.000
_cell.angle_alpha   90.00
_cell.angle_beta   90.00
_cell.angle_gamma   90.00
#
_symmetry.space_group_name_H-M   'P 1'
#
loop_
_entity.id
_entity.type
_entity.pdbx_description
1 polymer ?
#
loop_
_entity_poly.entity_id
_entity_poly.type
_entity_poly.pdbx_seq_one_letter_code
_entity_poly.pdbx_strand_id
1 'polypeptide(L)'
;GIIVEKQMPAGLEVLIGGKTDPSFGKVITFGLGGKLVELLEDVSIRMLPVTNDEIREMIHEIEGYRLISGYRGEPPKDEEALVRIIAMMAQSFVEDPRIREFDLNPVIVYEEGASVVDARIIVGDTAGGATSRLSVRAPPDLFYPESIAVIGASASPNKVGYSVLRNLLSFPGNLYPVNPSHTELFGRKAYSSVTDIPGPVDWAVIAVPARLVPGVMEECGEKGVRLVIIVTAGFREIGGAGTVLEEEVTAIARRHGIRIIGPNCLGIMMPHQWINATFDPVSPRRGDVAFISQSGAIITTVVDWSLPEEFGFSAVISVGNQADLGFEHYLRFAEQDENTRSVTLYVEEILDGRGFAQIMREVAGKKPVVAVKSGSSRKGKAAASSHTGSLAGSYDVYVAAFRQAGVIPARSLRDAFNLAELLASEGYPQGKRAIAVTSAGGFAVLASDYAETYGVNMVDLPDDVLHELNAFLPPYWNHSNPMDILGDADATRFAALFDVLIRHQDFWDIAFVIAVPTTLVDPAHVANEILRFSRNTGKMVVGCMLGGDSIRSGLRILRGCRIPNFSELEDAFKAVGSILGVRTARPGVHLPGSREDQCPGGGR
;
A
#
# COMPACT_ATOMS: atom_id res chain seq x y z
N GLY A 1 43.37 24.32 -22.48
CA GLY A 1 44.12 25.00 -21.40
C GLY A 1 44.50 23.98 -20.35
N ILE A 2 45.36 24.34 -19.40
CA ILE A 2 45.67 23.52 -18.22
C ILE A 2 45.09 24.25 -17.00
N ILE A 3 44.29 23.56 -16.20
CA ILE A 3 43.80 24.03 -14.89
C ILE A 3 44.65 23.32 -13.82
N VAL A 4 45.20 24.08 -12.88
CA VAL A 4 45.99 23.57 -11.74
C VAL A 4 45.26 23.98 -10.47
N GLU A 5 44.81 23.00 -9.70
CA GLU A 5 44.01 23.19 -8.50
C GLU A 5 44.62 22.47 -7.30
N LYS A 6 44.22 22.87 -6.10
CA LYS A 6 44.66 22.25 -4.85
C LYS A 6 44.07 20.84 -4.73
N GLN A 7 44.91 19.84 -4.48
CA GLN A 7 44.44 18.51 -4.09
C GLN A 7 43.85 18.56 -2.69
N MET A 8 42.58 18.17 -2.55
CA MET A 8 41.90 18.10 -1.27
C MET A 8 42.41 16.90 -0.45
N PRO A 9 42.51 17.02 0.90
CA PRO A 9 42.85 15.89 1.77
C PRO A 9 41.85 14.75 1.64
N ALA A 10 42.30 13.52 1.91
CA ALA A 10 41.44 12.35 1.99
C ALA A 10 40.40 12.51 3.11
N GLY A 11 39.21 11.97 2.87
CA GLY A 11 38.09 11.94 3.82
C GLY A 11 37.02 10.97 3.30
N LEU A 12 35.83 11.01 3.90
CA LEU A 12 34.73 10.18 3.43
C LEU A 12 34.09 10.81 2.20
N GLU A 13 34.09 10.11 1.07
CA GLU A 13 33.43 10.57 -0.16
C GLU A 13 31.92 10.28 -0.09
N VAL A 14 31.11 11.30 -0.38
CA VAL A 14 29.66 11.21 -0.55
C VAL A 14 29.24 11.89 -1.85
N LEU A 15 28.05 11.57 -2.34
CA LEU A 15 27.42 12.24 -3.47
C LEU A 15 26.15 12.98 -3.03
N ILE A 16 25.91 14.14 -3.64
CA ILE A 16 24.67 14.90 -3.47
C ILE A 16 24.19 15.31 -4.86
N GLY A 17 23.08 14.74 -5.31
CA GLY A 17 22.49 15.02 -6.60
C GLY A 17 21.08 15.56 -6.49
N GLY A 18 20.61 16.28 -7.50
CA GLY A 18 19.22 16.65 -7.63
C GLY A 18 18.77 16.60 -9.07
N LYS A 19 17.53 16.17 -9.31
CA LYS A 19 16.94 16.10 -10.64
C LYS A 19 15.46 16.46 -10.61
N THR A 20 14.92 16.84 -11.76
CA THR A 20 13.47 17.07 -11.92
C THR A 20 12.81 15.79 -12.43
N ASP A 21 12.12 15.06 -11.56
CA ASP A 21 11.31 13.90 -11.93
C ASP A 21 10.01 14.34 -12.64
N PRO A 22 9.57 13.66 -13.71
CA PRO A 22 8.36 14.03 -14.45
C PRO A 22 7.06 13.96 -13.62
N SER A 23 6.95 13.00 -12.70
CA SER A 23 5.74 12.80 -11.88
C SER A 23 5.78 13.67 -10.64
N PHE A 24 6.88 13.67 -9.90
CA PHE A 24 6.93 14.28 -8.57
C PHE A 24 7.65 15.64 -8.54
N GLY A 25 8.31 16.05 -9.63
CA GLY A 25 9.06 17.29 -9.71
C GLY A 25 10.46 17.18 -9.11
N LYS A 26 10.98 18.26 -8.51
CA LYS A 26 12.35 18.32 -8.01
C LYS A 26 12.58 17.32 -6.86
N VAL A 27 13.59 16.47 -7.01
CA VAL A 27 14.05 15.50 -6.00
C VAL A 27 15.51 15.72 -5.68
N ILE A 28 15.91 15.36 -4.47
CA ILE A 28 17.30 15.33 -4.02
C ILE A 28 17.69 13.90 -3.67
N THR A 29 18.93 13.54 -3.96
CA THR A 29 19.55 12.25 -3.69
C THR A 29 20.81 12.50 -2.85
N PHE A 30 20.98 11.70 -1.81
CA PHE A 30 22.20 11.61 -1.02
C PHE A 30 22.66 10.17 -0.99
N GLY A 31 23.96 9.95 -1.05
CA GLY A 31 24.52 8.61 -0.95
C GLY A 31 26.01 8.64 -0.68
N LEU A 32 26.57 7.48 -0.42
CA LEU A 32 28.02 7.33 -0.33
C LEU A 32 28.66 7.41 -1.72
N GLY A 33 29.81 8.05 -1.77
CA GLY A 33 30.61 8.25 -2.98
C GLY A 33 31.77 7.26 -3.07
N GLY A 34 32.49 7.35 -4.18
CA GLY A 34 33.64 6.49 -4.45
C GLY A 34 33.27 5.16 -5.11
N LYS A 35 34.25 4.57 -5.81
CA LYS A 35 34.02 3.49 -6.79
C LYS A 35 33.29 2.25 -6.28
N LEU A 36 33.61 1.81 -5.06
CA LEU A 36 32.99 0.60 -4.49
C LEU A 36 31.57 0.86 -4.00
N VAL A 37 31.23 2.09 -3.64
CA VAL A 37 29.90 2.41 -3.10
C VAL A 37 28.94 2.88 -4.19
N GLU A 38 29.44 3.53 -5.25
CA GLU A 38 28.69 3.73 -6.49
C GLU A 38 28.18 2.41 -7.09
N LEU A 39 28.92 1.30 -6.89
CA LEU A 39 28.50 -0.03 -7.31
C LEU A 39 27.38 -0.62 -6.43
N LEU A 40 27.31 -0.22 -5.16
CA LEU A 40 26.31 -0.72 -4.20
C LEU A 40 24.98 0.05 -4.29
N GLU A 41 24.96 1.20 -4.98
CA GLU A 41 23.78 2.06 -5.12
C GLU A 41 23.16 2.45 -3.75
N ASP A 42 24.00 2.63 -2.71
CA ASP A 42 23.59 3.02 -1.35
C ASP A 42 23.20 4.51 -1.31
N VAL A 43 21.97 4.77 -1.71
CA VAL A 43 21.41 6.11 -1.85
C VAL A 43 20.04 6.22 -1.17
N SER A 44 19.76 7.42 -0.71
CA SER A 44 18.47 7.86 -0.19
C SER A 44 17.96 9.04 -1.02
N ILE A 45 16.64 9.11 -1.20
CA ILE A 45 15.99 10.10 -2.09
C ILE A 45 14.87 10.80 -1.30
N ARG A 46 14.68 12.10 -1.54
CA ARG A 46 13.55 12.87 -0.99
C ARG A 46 12.91 13.79 -2.03
N MET A 47 11.61 14.03 -1.87
CA MET A 47 10.86 15.02 -2.62
C MET A 47 11.08 16.42 -2.02
N LEU A 48 11.39 17.40 -2.86
CA LEU A 48 11.57 18.78 -2.40
C LEU A 48 10.24 19.56 -2.33
N PRO A 49 10.07 20.48 -1.35
CA PRO A 49 11.07 20.90 -0.34
C PRO A 49 11.26 19.88 0.79
N VAL A 50 12.42 19.93 1.45
CA VAL A 50 12.77 19.10 2.62
C VAL A 50 13.17 19.96 3.81
N THR A 51 12.91 19.46 5.01
CA THR A 51 13.35 20.03 6.29
C THR A 51 14.71 19.48 6.71
N ASN A 52 15.38 20.14 7.67
CA ASN A 52 16.64 19.64 8.22
C ASN A 52 16.50 18.25 8.87
N ASP A 53 15.34 17.95 9.46
CA ASP A 53 15.09 16.64 10.06
C ASP A 53 14.93 15.57 8.97
N GLU A 54 14.20 15.85 7.88
CA GLU A 54 14.13 14.95 6.72
C GLU A 54 15.51 14.74 6.06
N ILE A 55 16.39 15.75 6.09
CA ILE A 55 17.78 15.63 5.61
C ILE A 55 18.60 14.71 6.52
N ARG A 56 18.51 14.87 7.85
CA ARG A 56 19.19 13.96 8.79
C ARG A 56 18.71 12.53 8.63
N GLU A 57 17.40 12.33 8.47
CA GLU A 57 16.83 11.01 8.17
C GLU A 57 17.38 10.43 6.88
N MET A 58 17.52 11.25 5.84
CA MET A 58 18.12 10.84 4.57
C MET A 58 19.59 10.40 4.75
N ILE A 59 20.35 11.05 5.62
CA ILE A 59 21.73 10.66 5.97
C ILE A 59 21.77 9.38 6.81
N HIS A 60 20.83 9.17 7.72
CA HIS A 60 20.79 7.98 8.58
C HIS A 60 20.26 6.74 7.86
N GLU A 61 19.55 6.91 6.74
CA GLU A 61 18.92 5.82 5.97
C GLU A 61 19.91 4.96 5.17
N ILE A 62 21.07 5.52 4.79
CA ILE A 62 22.07 4.78 4.02
C ILE A 62 22.74 3.68 4.87
N GLU A 63 23.02 2.54 4.26
CA GLU A 63 23.63 1.39 4.95
C GLU A 63 25.00 1.74 5.55
N GLY A 64 25.76 2.56 4.84
CA GLY A 64 27.07 3.01 5.30
C GLY A 64 27.05 4.24 6.22
N TYR A 65 25.92 4.62 6.82
CA TYR A 65 25.84 5.66 7.86
C TYR A 65 26.83 5.42 9.02
N ARG A 66 27.20 4.16 9.29
CA ARG A 66 28.25 3.82 10.28
C ARG A 66 29.61 4.44 9.96
N LEU A 67 29.91 4.74 8.69
CA LEU A 67 31.14 5.44 8.29
C LEU A 67 31.08 6.94 8.62
N ILE A 68 29.88 7.51 8.70
CA ILE A 68 29.65 8.91 9.11
C ILE A 68 29.68 9.01 10.64
N SER A 69 28.99 8.11 11.34
CA SER A 69 28.93 8.09 12.81
C SER A 69 30.17 7.51 13.51
N GLY A 70 31.11 6.96 12.74
CA GLY A 70 32.38 6.39 13.23
C GLY A 70 32.38 4.86 13.23
N TYR A 71 33.43 4.26 12.67
CA TYR A 71 33.57 2.81 12.54
C TYR A 71 34.98 2.35 12.91
N ARG A 72 35.10 1.26 13.66
CA ARG A 72 36.38 0.62 14.06
C ARG A 72 37.44 1.59 14.63
N GLY A 73 37.03 2.53 15.47
CA GLY A 73 37.93 3.49 16.11
C GLY A 73 38.23 4.74 15.28
N GLU A 74 37.65 4.88 14.08
CA GLU A 74 37.62 6.15 13.39
C GLU A 74 36.64 7.13 14.06
N PRO A 75 37.01 8.42 14.20
CA PRO A 75 36.12 9.43 14.73
C PRO A 75 34.96 9.72 13.75
N PRO A 76 33.81 10.18 14.28
CA PRO A 76 32.67 10.60 13.47
C PRO A 76 33.06 11.77 12.55
N LYS A 77 32.36 11.86 11.41
CA LYS A 77 32.48 12.98 10.46
C LYS A 77 31.49 14.11 10.83
N ASP A 78 31.72 15.31 10.32
CA ASP A 78 30.83 16.48 10.54
C ASP A 78 29.52 16.32 9.76
N GLU A 79 28.57 15.60 10.35
CA GLU A 79 27.21 15.42 9.81
C GLU A 79 26.49 16.75 9.61
N GLU A 80 26.70 17.74 10.47
CA GLU A 80 26.05 19.04 10.34
C GLU A 80 26.57 19.82 9.13
N ALA A 81 27.82 19.61 8.70
CA ALA A 81 28.30 20.12 7.42
C ALA A 81 27.53 19.53 6.23
N LEU A 82 27.22 18.23 6.27
CA LEU A 82 26.39 17.60 5.25
C LEU A 82 24.98 18.19 5.23
N VAL A 83 24.34 18.29 6.41
CA VAL A 83 22.99 18.88 6.52
C VAL A 83 22.95 20.28 5.92
N ARG A 84 23.97 21.13 6.21
CA ARG A 84 24.06 22.49 5.65
C ARG A 84 24.19 22.48 4.12
N ILE A 85 25.07 21.65 3.56
CA ILE A 85 25.29 21.58 2.09
C ILE A 85 24.01 21.11 1.39
N ILE A 86 23.41 20.03 1.88
CA ILE A 86 22.17 19.47 1.31
C ILE A 86 21.04 20.49 1.39
N ALA A 87 20.85 21.17 2.52
CA ALA A 87 19.81 22.18 2.69
C ALA A 87 19.99 23.36 1.73
N MET A 88 21.22 23.88 1.59
CA MET A 88 21.54 24.97 0.65
C MET A 88 21.24 24.57 -0.80
N MET A 89 21.65 23.37 -1.20
CA MET A 89 21.42 22.87 -2.56
C MET A 89 19.95 22.59 -2.82
N ALA A 90 19.23 22.00 -1.85
CA ALA A 90 17.80 21.78 -1.92
C ALA A 90 17.03 23.10 -2.10
N GLN A 91 17.36 24.12 -1.31
CA GLN A 91 16.74 25.44 -1.40
C GLN A 91 17.03 26.10 -2.75
N SER A 92 18.31 26.17 -3.14
CA SER A 92 18.73 26.76 -4.43
C SER A 92 18.08 26.04 -5.61
N PHE A 93 17.99 24.70 -5.52
CA PHE A 93 17.35 23.90 -6.55
C PHE A 93 15.87 24.18 -6.62
N VAL A 94 15.14 24.34 -5.51
CA VAL A 94 13.71 24.72 -5.53
C VAL A 94 13.50 26.11 -6.13
N GLU A 95 14.28 27.10 -5.67
CA GLU A 95 14.15 28.51 -6.01
C GLU A 95 14.44 28.84 -7.48
N ASP A 96 15.40 28.15 -8.11
CA ASP A 96 15.72 28.37 -9.52
C ASP A 96 14.98 27.35 -10.43
N PRO A 97 13.94 27.75 -11.18
CA PRO A 97 13.21 26.86 -12.10
C PRO A 97 14.01 26.46 -13.35
N ARG A 98 15.16 27.09 -13.60
CA ARG A 98 16.03 26.77 -14.74
C ARG A 98 16.90 25.56 -14.46
N ILE A 99 17.32 25.36 -13.21
CA ILE A 99 18.08 24.17 -12.83
C ILE A 99 17.19 22.95 -13.06
N ARG A 100 17.67 22.01 -13.87
CA ARG A 100 17.01 20.74 -14.18
C ARG A 100 17.61 19.60 -13.39
N GLU A 101 18.93 19.66 -13.24
CA GLU A 101 19.75 18.65 -12.58
C GLU A 101 20.99 19.32 -11.99
N PHE A 102 21.46 18.82 -10.85
CA PHE A 102 22.78 19.11 -10.32
C PHE A 102 23.40 17.83 -9.77
N ASP A 103 24.73 17.77 -9.75
CA ASP A 103 25.50 16.66 -9.21
C ASP A 103 26.74 17.21 -8.50
N LEU A 104 26.89 16.89 -7.22
CA LEU A 104 28.06 17.18 -6.40
C LEU A 104 28.74 15.85 -6.08
N ASN A 105 29.75 15.47 -6.87
CA ASN A 105 30.40 14.16 -6.74
C ASN A 105 31.91 14.23 -7.11
N PRO A 106 32.84 14.10 -6.14
CA PRO A 106 32.60 13.80 -4.73
C PRO A 106 32.45 15.06 -3.87
N VAL A 107 31.68 14.92 -2.79
CA VAL A 107 31.79 15.76 -1.58
C VAL A 107 32.61 14.98 -0.56
N ILE A 108 33.73 15.54 -0.11
CA ILE A 108 34.59 14.93 0.91
C ILE A 108 34.20 15.47 2.29
N VAL A 109 33.84 14.57 3.20
CA VAL A 109 33.45 14.88 4.59
C VAL A 109 34.60 14.57 5.52
N TYR A 110 34.93 15.54 6.39
CA TYR A 110 36.00 15.45 7.38
C TYR A 110 35.42 15.33 8.79
N GLU A 111 36.30 15.21 9.79
CA GLU A 111 35.91 15.33 11.20
C GLU A 111 35.33 16.72 11.52
N GLU A 112 35.84 17.76 10.84
CA GLU A 112 35.34 19.13 10.89
C GLU A 112 35.15 19.67 9.47
N GLY A 113 33.91 19.94 9.08
CA GLY A 113 33.55 20.46 7.76
C GLY A 113 33.52 19.43 6.62
N ALA A 114 33.30 19.95 5.41
CA ALA A 114 33.25 19.18 4.18
C ALA A 114 33.70 20.04 2.98
N SER A 115 34.04 19.42 1.86
CA SER A 115 34.45 20.09 0.63
C SER A 115 33.85 19.44 -0.60
N VAL A 116 33.19 20.24 -1.43
CA VAL A 116 32.70 19.83 -2.76
C VAL A 116 33.88 19.88 -3.72
N VAL A 117 34.29 18.73 -4.26
CA VAL A 117 35.46 18.62 -5.13
C VAL A 117 35.09 18.85 -6.59
N ASP A 118 33.93 18.35 -7.00
CA ASP A 118 33.37 18.58 -8.33
C ASP A 118 31.88 18.93 -8.22
N ALA A 119 31.43 19.80 -9.13
CA ALA A 119 30.06 20.26 -9.18
C ALA A 119 29.62 20.49 -10.63
N ARG A 120 28.54 19.82 -11.02
CA ARG A 120 27.91 19.97 -12.32
C ARG A 120 26.47 20.43 -12.16
N ILE A 121 26.06 21.44 -12.93
CA ILE A 121 24.68 21.94 -12.94
C ILE A 121 24.20 22.01 -14.39
N ILE A 122 23.05 21.39 -14.66
CA ILE A 122 22.37 21.46 -15.95
C ILE A 122 21.20 22.42 -15.81
N VAL A 123 21.22 23.47 -16.63
CA VAL A 123 20.13 24.44 -16.75
C VAL A 123 19.37 24.23 -18.06
N GLY A 124 18.07 24.45 -18.05
CA GLY A 124 17.22 24.43 -19.22
C GLY A 124 16.21 25.56 -19.21
N ASP A 125 15.43 25.67 -20.28
CA ASP A 125 14.33 26.63 -20.36
C ASP A 125 13.30 26.37 -19.25
N THR A 126 12.64 27.44 -18.79
CA THR A 126 11.57 27.35 -17.78
C THR A 126 10.40 26.54 -18.35
N ALA A 127 10.42 25.21 -18.21
CA ALA A 127 9.24 24.41 -18.43
C ALA A 127 8.19 24.85 -17.40
N GLY A 128 7.04 25.30 -17.90
CA GLY A 128 5.90 25.73 -17.09
C GLY A 128 5.59 24.68 -16.04
N GLY A 129 5.56 25.10 -14.78
CA GLY A 129 5.14 24.23 -13.70
C GLY A 129 3.80 23.62 -14.06
N ALA A 130 3.74 22.28 -14.08
CA ALA A 130 2.46 21.59 -14.13
C ALA A 130 1.61 22.17 -12.99
N THR A 131 0.57 22.92 -13.37
CA THR A 131 -0.38 23.47 -12.43
C THR A 131 -0.93 22.31 -11.63
N SER A 132 -0.60 22.30 -10.34
CA SER A 132 -1.19 21.40 -9.36
C SER A 132 -2.70 21.35 -9.58
N ARG A 133 -3.24 20.17 -9.88
CA ARG A 133 -4.69 19.97 -9.97
C ARG A 133 -5.28 19.78 -8.56
N LEU A 134 -4.77 20.50 -7.56
CA LEU A 134 -5.30 20.50 -6.20
C LEU A 134 -6.61 21.28 -6.12
N SER A 135 -7.64 20.70 -6.71
CA SER A 135 -8.98 20.83 -6.16
C SER A 135 -9.77 19.63 -6.63
N VAL A 136 -9.68 18.50 -5.93
CA VAL A 136 -10.73 17.50 -6.10
C VAL A 136 -11.32 17.02 -4.79
N ARG A 137 -12.55 17.48 -4.57
CA ARG A 137 -13.53 16.78 -3.76
C ARG A 137 -14.52 16.17 -4.76
N ALA A 138 -14.42 14.87 -4.99
CA ALA A 138 -15.60 14.13 -5.42
C ALA A 138 -16.54 14.05 -4.20
N PRO A 139 -17.83 14.34 -4.34
CA PRO A 139 -18.79 14.13 -3.26
C PRO A 139 -18.74 12.65 -2.81
N PRO A 140 -18.69 12.36 -1.49
CA PRO A 140 -18.59 10.98 -0.99
C PRO A 140 -19.74 10.08 -1.48
N ASP A 141 -20.93 10.67 -1.64
CA ASP A 141 -22.15 10.02 -2.13
C ASP A 141 -22.08 9.59 -3.61
N LEU A 142 -21.10 10.08 -4.37
CA LEU A 142 -20.87 9.66 -5.76
C LEU A 142 -20.63 8.15 -5.87
N PHE A 143 -20.06 7.53 -4.83
CA PHE A 143 -19.69 6.12 -4.81
C PHE A 143 -20.79 5.16 -4.32
N TYR A 144 -21.95 5.68 -3.87
CA TYR A 144 -23.04 4.88 -3.29
C TYR A 144 -24.34 5.11 -4.08
N PRO A 145 -24.55 4.38 -5.20
CA PRO A 145 -25.72 4.56 -6.06
C PRO A 145 -26.97 3.89 -5.49
N GLU A 146 -28.14 4.47 -5.79
CA GLU A 146 -29.44 3.79 -5.62
C GLU A 146 -29.91 3.16 -6.94
N SER A 147 -29.36 3.60 -8.06
CA SER A 147 -29.74 3.18 -9.41
C SER A 147 -28.55 3.04 -10.36
N ILE A 148 -28.50 1.93 -11.10
CA ILE A 148 -27.42 1.61 -12.04
C ILE A 148 -28.01 1.21 -13.40
N ALA A 149 -27.57 1.86 -14.47
CA ALA A 149 -27.83 1.45 -15.84
C ALA A 149 -26.64 0.69 -16.42
N VAL A 150 -26.90 -0.42 -17.14
CA VAL A 150 -25.86 -1.19 -17.85
C VAL A 150 -26.05 -1.01 -19.36
N ILE A 151 -25.22 -0.15 -19.96
CA ILE A 151 -25.29 0.22 -21.37
C ILE A 151 -24.42 -0.71 -22.20
N GLY A 152 -25.04 -1.42 -23.16
CA GLY A 152 -24.41 -2.57 -23.82
C GLY A 152 -24.71 -3.90 -23.13
N ALA A 153 -25.70 -3.92 -22.24
CA ALA A 153 -26.25 -5.16 -21.66
C ALA A 153 -26.59 -6.18 -22.75
N SER A 154 -26.43 -7.47 -22.47
CA SER A 154 -26.54 -8.53 -23.48
C SER A 154 -27.05 -9.84 -22.88
N ALA A 155 -27.75 -10.64 -23.68
CA ALA A 155 -28.09 -12.03 -23.36
C ALA A 155 -26.97 -13.03 -23.73
N SER A 156 -26.00 -12.61 -24.56
CA SER A 156 -24.90 -13.47 -25.02
C SER A 156 -23.77 -13.56 -23.96
N PRO A 157 -23.43 -14.76 -23.45
CA PRO A 157 -22.42 -14.94 -22.40
C PRO A 157 -21.01 -14.45 -22.72
N ASN A 158 -20.67 -14.35 -24.01
CA ASN A 158 -19.33 -13.95 -24.46
C ASN A 158 -19.14 -12.43 -24.53
N LYS A 159 -20.14 -11.62 -24.16
CA LYS A 159 -20.04 -10.15 -24.19
C LYS A 159 -19.82 -9.60 -22.79
N VAL A 160 -18.95 -8.59 -22.67
CA VAL A 160 -18.67 -7.88 -21.40
C VAL A 160 -19.95 -7.39 -20.73
N GLY A 161 -20.87 -6.77 -21.48
CA GLY A 161 -22.14 -6.28 -20.92
C GLY A 161 -23.08 -7.38 -20.40
N TYR A 162 -22.92 -8.64 -20.81
CA TYR A 162 -23.61 -9.77 -20.16
C TYR A 162 -23.03 -10.00 -18.76
N SER A 163 -21.70 -10.08 -18.64
CA SER A 163 -21.03 -10.33 -17.36
C SER A 163 -21.30 -9.23 -16.34
N VAL A 164 -21.21 -7.96 -16.75
CA VAL A 164 -21.54 -6.81 -15.89
C VAL A 164 -22.98 -6.88 -15.39
N LEU A 165 -23.95 -7.10 -16.29
CA LEU A 165 -25.36 -7.18 -15.89
C LEU A 165 -25.59 -8.35 -14.93
N ARG A 166 -25.04 -9.53 -15.23
CA ARG A 166 -25.12 -10.72 -14.39
C ARG A 166 -24.58 -10.46 -12.98
N ASN A 167 -23.41 -9.82 -12.89
CA ASN A 167 -22.75 -9.54 -11.61
C ASN A 167 -23.52 -8.52 -10.76
N LEU A 168 -24.26 -7.61 -11.39
CA LEU A 168 -25.11 -6.64 -10.71
C LEU A 168 -26.50 -7.16 -10.34
N LEU A 169 -26.89 -8.39 -10.66
CA LEU A 169 -28.22 -8.91 -10.32
C LEU A 169 -28.52 -8.91 -8.81
N SER A 170 -27.48 -9.03 -7.99
CA SER A 170 -27.54 -9.00 -6.53
C SER A 170 -27.60 -7.58 -5.95
N PHE A 171 -27.43 -6.53 -6.77
CA PHE A 171 -27.53 -5.15 -6.33
C PHE A 171 -28.97 -4.88 -5.83
N PRO A 172 -29.13 -4.38 -4.58
CA PRO A 172 -30.46 -4.20 -3.99
C PRO A 172 -31.23 -3.01 -4.58
N GLY A 173 -30.54 -2.08 -5.25
CA GLY A 173 -31.16 -0.91 -5.86
C GLY A 173 -31.77 -1.17 -7.24
N ASN A 174 -32.07 -0.09 -7.94
CA ASN A 174 -32.67 -0.16 -9.27
C ASN A 174 -31.63 -0.51 -10.33
N LEU A 175 -31.83 -1.62 -11.06
CA LEU A 175 -30.93 -2.08 -12.11
C LEU A 175 -31.63 -2.02 -13.47
N TYR A 176 -31.07 -1.23 -14.40
CA TYR A 176 -31.65 -0.98 -15.73
C TYR A 176 -30.74 -1.49 -16.85
N PRO A 177 -31.06 -2.62 -17.50
CA PRO A 177 -30.41 -3.04 -18.73
C PRO A 177 -30.73 -2.07 -19.89
N VAL A 178 -29.72 -1.63 -20.63
CA VAL A 178 -29.91 -0.81 -21.84
C VAL A 178 -29.36 -1.56 -23.06
N ASN A 179 -30.28 -1.93 -23.97
CA ASN A 179 -30.01 -2.64 -25.21
C ASN A 179 -31.10 -2.32 -26.26
N PRO A 180 -30.77 -1.77 -27.44
CA PRO A 180 -31.76 -1.43 -28.47
C PRO A 180 -32.55 -2.62 -29.04
N SER A 181 -32.02 -3.83 -28.96
CA SER A 181 -32.58 -5.03 -29.61
C SER A 181 -33.37 -5.94 -28.67
N HIS A 182 -33.37 -5.68 -27.36
CA HIS A 182 -34.04 -6.52 -26.37
C HIS A 182 -34.98 -5.67 -25.51
N THR A 183 -36.17 -6.19 -25.25
CA THR A 183 -37.15 -5.57 -24.34
C THR A 183 -37.04 -6.09 -22.91
N GLU A 184 -36.34 -7.22 -22.71
CA GLU A 184 -36.12 -7.84 -21.40
C GLU A 184 -34.76 -8.59 -21.38
N LEU A 185 -34.03 -8.50 -20.27
CA LEU A 185 -32.78 -9.23 -20.01
C LEU A 185 -32.75 -9.68 -18.54
N PHE A 186 -32.50 -10.97 -18.28
CA PHE A 186 -32.46 -11.57 -16.93
C PHE A 186 -33.71 -11.25 -16.07
N GLY A 187 -34.90 -11.29 -16.67
CA GLY A 187 -36.15 -10.99 -15.95
C GLY A 187 -36.35 -9.50 -15.63
N ARG A 188 -35.50 -8.61 -16.18
CA ARG A 188 -35.60 -7.16 -15.99
C ARG A 188 -35.93 -6.48 -17.31
N LYS A 189 -36.84 -5.50 -17.26
CA LYS A 189 -37.19 -4.67 -18.43
C LYS A 189 -35.95 -3.96 -18.97
N ALA A 190 -35.67 -4.14 -20.25
CA ALA A 190 -34.58 -3.47 -20.95
C ALA A 190 -35.11 -2.24 -21.70
N TYR A 191 -34.26 -1.22 -21.80
CA TYR A 191 -34.56 0.06 -22.46
C TYR A 191 -33.68 0.23 -23.70
N SER A 192 -34.15 0.94 -24.71
CA SER A 192 -33.38 1.15 -25.94
C SER A 192 -32.27 2.19 -25.75
N SER A 193 -32.54 3.25 -24.99
CA SER A 193 -31.57 4.23 -24.52
C SER A 193 -31.67 4.45 -23.00
N VAL A 194 -30.61 5.00 -22.40
CA VAL A 194 -30.60 5.43 -21.00
C VAL A 194 -31.60 6.58 -20.74
N THR A 195 -31.93 7.38 -21.76
CA THR A 195 -32.93 8.46 -21.67
C THR A 195 -34.36 7.93 -21.53
N ASP A 196 -34.63 6.71 -22.01
CA ASP A 196 -35.96 6.08 -21.95
C ASP A 196 -36.31 5.54 -20.56
N ILE A 197 -35.34 5.48 -19.64
CA ILE A 197 -35.55 5.02 -18.27
C ILE A 197 -36.43 6.07 -17.56
N PRO A 198 -37.56 5.69 -16.92
CA PRO A 198 -38.44 6.68 -16.29
C PRO A 198 -37.88 7.26 -14.98
N GLY A 199 -37.09 6.48 -14.24
CA GLY A 199 -36.50 6.86 -12.95
C GLY A 199 -35.13 7.53 -13.06
N PRO A 200 -34.54 7.97 -11.93
CA PRO A 200 -33.16 8.47 -11.90
C PRO A 200 -32.17 7.35 -12.23
N VAL A 201 -30.98 7.75 -12.68
CA VAL A 201 -29.84 6.87 -12.94
C VAL A 201 -28.61 7.51 -12.31
N ASP A 202 -28.14 6.99 -11.18
CA ASP A 202 -26.94 7.51 -10.51
C ASP A 202 -25.68 7.14 -11.27
N TRP A 203 -25.60 5.86 -11.65
CA TRP A 203 -24.46 5.28 -12.35
C TRP A 203 -24.86 4.72 -13.71
N ALA A 204 -23.97 4.89 -14.70
CA ALA A 204 -24.03 4.12 -15.94
C ALA A 204 -22.73 3.34 -16.18
N VAL A 205 -22.83 2.04 -16.43
CA VAL A 205 -21.71 1.18 -16.83
C VAL A 205 -21.75 0.99 -18.34
N ILE A 206 -20.75 1.49 -19.05
CA ILE A 206 -20.69 1.48 -20.52
C ILE A 206 -19.79 0.34 -21.00
N ALA A 207 -20.39 -0.62 -21.70
CA ALA A 207 -19.74 -1.79 -22.31
C ALA A 207 -20.04 -1.91 -23.82
N VAL A 208 -20.09 -0.77 -24.53
CA VAL A 208 -20.30 -0.69 -25.99
C VAL A 208 -18.98 -0.40 -26.72
N PRO A 209 -18.84 -0.65 -28.05
CA PRO A 209 -17.64 -0.31 -28.80
C PRO A 209 -17.22 1.17 -28.65
N ALA A 210 -15.91 1.44 -28.55
CA ALA A 210 -15.35 2.77 -28.24
C ALA A 210 -15.94 3.92 -29.07
N ARG A 211 -16.10 3.71 -30.39
CA ARG A 211 -16.68 4.70 -31.31
C ARG A 211 -18.10 5.16 -30.98
N LEU A 212 -18.85 4.39 -30.19
CA LEU A 212 -20.22 4.73 -29.78
C LEU A 212 -20.27 5.44 -28.42
N VAL A 213 -19.15 5.43 -27.68
CA VAL A 213 -19.11 5.97 -26.31
C VAL A 213 -19.42 7.47 -26.26
N PRO A 214 -18.93 8.35 -27.18
CA PRO A 214 -19.31 9.76 -27.17
C PRO A 214 -20.83 10.00 -27.25
N GLY A 215 -21.52 9.28 -28.13
CA GLY A 215 -22.98 9.39 -28.24
C GLY A 215 -23.71 8.92 -26.98
N VAL A 216 -23.28 7.80 -26.40
CA VAL A 216 -23.82 7.31 -25.12
C VAL A 216 -23.54 8.29 -23.97
N MET A 217 -22.39 8.96 -23.97
CA MET A 217 -22.04 9.97 -22.97
C MET A 217 -22.95 11.20 -23.05
N GLU A 218 -23.35 11.63 -24.25
CA GLU A 218 -24.35 12.69 -24.41
C GLU A 218 -25.71 12.25 -23.85
N GLU A 219 -26.17 11.04 -24.15
CA GLU A 219 -27.42 10.48 -23.58
C GLU A 219 -27.38 10.39 -22.05
N CYS A 220 -26.24 9.97 -21.47
CA CYS A 220 -26.02 9.98 -20.02
C CYS A 220 -26.11 11.39 -19.43
N GLY A 221 -25.56 12.39 -20.15
CA GLY A 221 -25.63 13.79 -19.76
C GLY A 221 -27.05 14.33 -19.76
N GLU A 222 -27.81 14.07 -20.83
CA GLU A 222 -29.24 14.41 -20.92
C GLU A 222 -30.07 13.76 -19.81
N LYS A 223 -29.73 12.52 -19.43
CA LYS A 223 -30.39 11.80 -18.34
C LYS A 223 -30.02 12.32 -16.95
N GLY A 224 -28.92 13.08 -16.83
CA GLY A 224 -28.41 13.59 -15.55
C GLY A 224 -27.62 12.55 -14.74
N VAL A 225 -26.97 11.60 -15.41
CA VAL A 225 -26.12 10.59 -14.75
C VAL A 225 -24.91 11.28 -14.09
N ARG A 226 -24.62 10.94 -12.83
CA ARG A 226 -23.53 11.59 -12.08
C ARG A 226 -22.18 10.91 -12.27
N LEU A 227 -22.17 9.58 -12.36
CA LEU A 227 -20.97 8.76 -12.53
C LEU A 227 -21.11 7.80 -13.71
N VAL A 228 -20.11 7.76 -14.57
CA VAL A 228 -20.03 6.79 -15.66
C VAL A 228 -18.79 5.92 -15.49
N ILE A 229 -18.97 4.60 -15.57
CA ILE A 229 -17.90 3.61 -15.54
C ILE A 229 -17.71 3.08 -16.95
N ILE A 230 -16.60 3.42 -17.59
CA ILE A 230 -16.33 3.03 -18.98
C ILE A 230 -15.39 1.82 -18.98
N VAL A 231 -15.96 0.62 -19.08
CA VAL A 231 -15.15 -0.62 -19.15
C VAL A 231 -14.51 -0.83 -20.52
N THR A 232 -15.03 -0.14 -21.53
CA THR A 232 -14.56 -0.21 -22.91
C THR A 232 -13.10 0.26 -23.06
N ALA A 233 -12.30 -0.53 -23.77
CA ALA A 233 -10.96 -0.15 -24.27
C ALA A 233 -11.02 0.44 -25.69
N GLY A 234 -9.89 0.93 -26.20
CA GLY A 234 -9.72 1.59 -27.49
C GLY A 234 -9.50 3.11 -27.40
N PHE A 235 -8.93 3.60 -26.30
CA PHE A 235 -8.73 5.02 -25.98
C PHE A 235 -7.24 5.38 -25.95
N ARG A 236 -6.76 6.20 -24.99
CA ARG A 236 -5.39 6.72 -24.99
C ARG A 236 -4.31 5.64 -25.05
N GLU A 237 -4.58 4.44 -24.53
CA GLU A 237 -3.65 3.31 -24.53
C GLU A 237 -3.28 2.79 -25.93
N ILE A 238 -4.09 3.07 -26.97
CA ILE A 238 -3.74 2.75 -28.37
C ILE A 238 -3.08 3.92 -29.12
N GLY A 239 -2.97 5.09 -28.47
CA GLY A 239 -2.44 6.32 -29.05
C GLY A 239 -3.24 6.89 -30.22
N GLY A 240 -2.75 7.97 -30.84
CA GLY A 240 -3.31 8.56 -32.04
C GLY A 240 -4.81 8.88 -31.92
N ALA A 241 -5.64 8.18 -32.70
CA ALA A 241 -7.09 8.35 -32.69
C ALA A 241 -7.75 8.04 -31.34
N GLY A 242 -7.16 7.13 -30.54
CA GLY A 242 -7.69 6.79 -29.22
C GLY A 242 -7.55 7.92 -28.20
N THR A 243 -6.46 8.71 -28.29
CA THR A 243 -6.27 9.92 -27.47
C THR A 243 -7.33 10.97 -27.78
N VAL A 244 -7.60 11.22 -29.07
CA VAL A 244 -8.64 12.17 -29.50
C VAL A 244 -10.03 11.74 -29.01
N LEU A 245 -10.32 10.44 -29.05
CA LEU A 245 -11.59 9.91 -28.56
C LEU A 245 -11.74 10.04 -27.04
N GLU A 246 -10.67 9.87 -26.27
CA GLU A 246 -10.68 10.08 -24.82
C GLU A 246 -10.88 11.57 -24.47
N GLU A 247 -10.25 12.47 -25.22
CA GLU A 247 -10.45 13.93 -25.09
C GLU A 247 -11.90 14.34 -25.39
N GLU A 248 -12.52 13.76 -26.42
CA GLU A 248 -13.94 13.99 -26.75
C GLU A 248 -14.86 13.54 -25.61
N VAL A 249 -14.67 12.31 -25.10
CA VAL A 249 -15.46 11.75 -23.99
C VAL A 249 -15.32 12.59 -22.72
N THR A 250 -14.09 13.01 -22.37
CA THR A 250 -13.86 13.85 -21.19
C THR A 250 -14.42 15.27 -21.36
N ALA A 251 -14.41 15.82 -22.57
CA ALA A 251 -15.05 17.11 -22.86
C ALA A 251 -16.58 17.05 -22.71
N ILE A 252 -17.22 15.97 -23.16
CA ILE A 252 -18.66 15.74 -22.96
C ILE A 252 -18.97 15.62 -21.47
N ALA A 253 -18.19 14.83 -20.73
CA ALA A 253 -18.39 14.66 -19.29
C ALA A 253 -18.31 15.98 -18.52
N ARG A 254 -17.30 16.83 -18.81
CA ARG A 254 -17.17 18.16 -18.20
C ARG A 254 -18.37 19.07 -18.50
N ARG A 255 -18.90 19.02 -19.73
CA ARG A 255 -20.04 19.84 -20.14
C ARG A 255 -21.30 19.50 -19.34
N HIS A 256 -21.50 18.23 -19.04
CA HIS A 256 -22.67 17.72 -18.32
C HIS A 256 -22.46 17.53 -16.81
N GLY A 257 -21.25 17.78 -16.30
CA GLY A 257 -20.91 17.56 -14.89
C GLY A 257 -20.81 16.08 -14.49
N ILE A 258 -20.57 15.19 -15.45
CA ILE A 258 -20.40 13.75 -15.25
C ILE A 258 -18.98 13.47 -14.77
N ARG A 259 -18.83 12.54 -13.82
CA ARG A 259 -17.53 11.98 -13.43
C ARG A 259 -17.27 10.63 -14.12
N ILE A 260 -16.02 10.31 -14.42
CA ILE A 260 -15.65 9.07 -15.14
C ILE A 260 -14.70 8.19 -14.31
N ILE A 261 -15.03 6.90 -14.20
CA ILE A 261 -14.09 5.81 -13.88
C ILE A 261 -13.63 5.16 -15.19
N GLY A 262 -12.31 5.00 -15.35
CA GLY A 262 -11.69 4.51 -16.58
C GLY A 262 -11.32 5.64 -17.57
N PRO A 263 -11.46 5.46 -18.90
CA PRO A 263 -11.93 4.24 -19.58
C PRO A 263 -10.91 3.09 -19.47
N ASN A 264 -11.14 2.00 -20.20
CA ASN A 264 -10.26 0.82 -20.19
C ASN A 264 -10.01 0.31 -18.76
N CYS A 265 -11.08 0.16 -17.98
CA CYS A 265 -11.03 -0.35 -16.62
C CYS A 265 -11.84 -1.64 -16.48
N LEU A 266 -11.57 -2.40 -15.43
CA LEU A 266 -12.41 -3.53 -15.05
C LEU A 266 -13.75 -3.07 -14.43
N GLY A 267 -13.78 -1.89 -13.80
CA GLY A 267 -14.91 -1.33 -13.06
C GLY A 267 -14.67 -1.26 -11.55
N ILE A 268 -15.75 -1.30 -10.76
CA ILE A 268 -15.72 -1.21 -9.29
C ILE A 268 -16.53 -2.34 -8.63
N MET A 269 -16.03 -2.84 -7.51
CA MET A 269 -16.72 -3.79 -6.63
C MET A 269 -16.83 -3.19 -5.23
N MET A 270 -18.02 -3.28 -4.64
CA MET A 270 -18.32 -2.83 -3.28
C MET A 270 -19.09 -3.96 -2.55
N PRO A 271 -18.37 -4.93 -1.93
CA PRO A 271 -18.98 -6.14 -1.37
C PRO A 271 -20.03 -5.88 -0.27
N HIS A 272 -19.89 -4.80 0.50
CA HIS A 272 -20.86 -4.44 1.54
C HIS A 272 -22.19 -3.95 0.95
N GLN A 273 -22.15 -3.32 -0.23
CA GLN A 273 -23.30 -2.80 -0.97
C GLN A 273 -23.84 -3.79 -2.01
N TRP A 274 -23.26 -4.98 -2.12
CA TRP A 274 -23.59 -5.98 -3.15
C TRP A 274 -23.43 -5.47 -4.58
N ILE A 275 -22.50 -4.54 -4.80
CA ILE A 275 -22.20 -4.02 -6.13
C ILE A 275 -20.98 -4.76 -6.67
N ASN A 276 -21.15 -5.37 -7.84
CA ASN A 276 -20.05 -5.82 -8.68
C ASN A 276 -20.29 -5.27 -10.09
N ALA A 277 -19.89 -4.02 -10.32
CA ALA A 277 -20.01 -3.32 -11.60
C ALA A 277 -18.82 -3.63 -12.52
N THR A 278 -18.42 -4.90 -12.56
CA THR A 278 -17.29 -5.39 -13.36
C THR A 278 -17.69 -6.59 -14.20
N PHE A 279 -16.80 -7.02 -15.10
CA PHE A 279 -16.92 -8.27 -15.85
C PHE A 279 -16.08 -9.41 -15.27
N ASP A 280 -15.64 -9.30 -14.02
CA ASP A 280 -14.92 -10.36 -13.32
C ASP A 280 -15.80 -11.62 -13.14
N PRO A 281 -15.26 -12.84 -13.30
CA PRO A 281 -16.02 -14.06 -13.05
C PRO A 281 -16.52 -14.21 -11.61
N VAL A 282 -15.83 -13.63 -10.62
CA VAL A 282 -16.11 -13.81 -9.20
C VAL A 282 -16.35 -12.48 -8.48
N SER A 283 -16.97 -12.55 -7.29
CA SER A 283 -17.15 -11.40 -6.40
C SER A 283 -16.38 -11.63 -5.11
N PRO A 284 -15.65 -10.62 -4.59
CA PRO A 284 -14.89 -10.78 -3.36
C PRO A 284 -15.79 -10.94 -2.14
N ARG A 285 -15.24 -11.52 -1.08
CA ARG A 285 -15.86 -11.49 0.25
C ARG A 285 -15.85 -10.07 0.81
N ARG A 286 -16.77 -9.81 1.74
CA ARG A 286 -16.76 -8.59 2.56
C ARG A 286 -15.57 -8.60 3.49
N GLY A 287 -14.86 -7.49 3.55
CA GLY A 287 -13.79 -7.25 4.51
C GLY A 287 -13.55 -5.76 4.67
N ASP A 288 -12.34 -5.40 5.04
CA ASP A 288 -11.99 -4.05 5.49
C ASP A 288 -10.78 -3.45 4.74
N VAL A 289 -10.29 -4.13 3.71
CA VAL A 289 -9.21 -3.63 2.85
C VAL A 289 -9.77 -3.06 1.55
N ALA A 290 -9.45 -1.80 1.25
CA ALA A 290 -9.73 -1.21 -0.05
C ALA A 290 -8.56 -1.50 -1.00
N PHE A 291 -8.83 -2.13 -2.15
CA PHE A 291 -7.82 -2.41 -3.16
C PHE A 291 -8.01 -1.57 -4.42
N ILE A 292 -7.03 -0.71 -4.72
CA ILE A 292 -7.08 0.24 -5.85
C ILE A 292 -5.94 -0.10 -6.81
N SER A 293 -6.25 -0.45 -8.05
CA SER A 293 -5.26 -0.93 -9.02
C SER A 293 -5.48 -0.36 -10.42
N GLN A 294 -4.39 0.03 -11.08
CA GLN A 294 -4.38 0.36 -12.51
C GLN A 294 -4.55 -0.88 -13.40
N SER A 295 -4.09 -2.04 -12.94
CA SER A 295 -4.17 -3.28 -13.71
C SER A 295 -5.45 -4.07 -13.38
N GLY A 296 -6.34 -4.19 -14.37
CA GLY A 296 -7.53 -5.03 -14.27
C GLY A 296 -7.20 -6.52 -14.11
N ALA A 297 -6.19 -7.02 -14.81
CA ALA A 297 -5.77 -8.42 -14.69
C ALA A 297 -5.31 -8.76 -13.26
N ILE A 298 -4.55 -7.86 -12.62
CA ILE A 298 -4.14 -8.03 -11.23
C ILE A 298 -5.35 -8.05 -10.30
N ILE A 299 -6.36 -7.21 -10.54
CA ILE A 299 -7.61 -7.27 -9.78
C ILE A 299 -8.23 -8.65 -9.91
N THR A 300 -8.42 -9.15 -11.14
CA THR A 300 -9.08 -10.46 -11.33
C THR A 300 -8.32 -11.60 -10.64
N THR A 301 -6.99 -11.59 -10.69
CA THR A 301 -6.16 -12.59 -10.02
C THR A 301 -6.23 -12.49 -8.50
N VAL A 302 -6.16 -11.27 -7.96
CA VAL A 302 -6.20 -11.02 -6.51
C VAL A 302 -7.57 -11.37 -5.94
N VAL A 303 -8.66 -11.00 -6.62
CA VAL A 303 -10.01 -11.31 -6.16
C VAL A 303 -10.23 -12.82 -6.15
N ASP A 304 -9.83 -13.54 -7.20
CA ASP A 304 -9.94 -15.01 -7.24
C ASP A 304 -9.11 -15.68 -6.13
N TRP A 305 -7.85 -15.27 -5.95
CA TRP A 305 -6.97 -15.78 -4.90
C TRP A 305 -7.48 -15.45 -3.47
N SER A 306 -8.15 -14.32 -3.28
CA SER A 306 -8.65 -13.93 -1.95
C SER A 306 -9.73 -14.88 -1.40
N LEU A 307 -10.49 -15.55 -2.26
CA LEU A 307 -11.60 -16.42 -1.87
C LEU A 307 -11.18 -17.65 -1.04
N PRO A 308 -10.22 -18.49 -1.48
CA PRO A 308 -9.71 -19.61 -0.67
C PRO A 308 -8.92 -19.13 0.55
N GLU A 309 -8.31 -17.95 0.49
CA GLU A 309 -7.66 -17.32 1.64
C GLU A 309 -8.63 -16.71 2.65
N GLU A 310 -9.95 -16.79 2.40
CA GLU A 310 -10.98 -16.15 3.24
C GLU A 310 -10.71 -14.64 3.48
N PHE A 311 -9.96 -14.00 2.58
CA PHE A 311 -9.63 -12.58 2.63
C PHE A 311 -10.77 -11.76 2.00
N GLY A 312 -11.10 -10.61 2.59
CA GLY A 312 -12.22 -9.78 2.18
C GLY A 312 -11.83 -8.34 1.88
N PHE A 313 -12.63 -7.68 1.06
CA PHE A 313 -12.43 -6.29 0.66
C PHE A 313 -13.59 -5.40 1.10
N SER A 314 -13.28 -4.15 1.44
CA SER A 314 -14.29 -3.10 1.58
C SER A 314 -14.70 -2.55 0.22
N ALA A 315 -13.72 -2.36 -0.67
CA ALA A 315 -13.86 -1.90 -2.03
C ALA A 315 -12.75 -2.46 -2.93
N VAL A 316 -13.04 -2.70 -4.20
CA VAL A 316 -12.05 -3.02 -5.23
C VAL A 316 -12.28 -2.10 -6.42
N ILE A 317 -11.29 -1.29 -6.77
CA ILE A 317 -11.43 -0.21 -7.75
C ILE A 317 -10.37 -0.36 -8.85
N SER A 318 -10.83 -0.51 -10.09
CA SER A 318 -9.97 -0.45 -11.26
C SER A 318 -9.88 0.99 -11.78
N VAL A 319 -8.67 1.54 -11.78
CA VAL A 319 -8.42 2.93 -12.20
C VAL A 319 -8.54 3.09 -13.72
N GLY A 320 -8.03 2.12 -14.49
CA GLY A 320 -7.92 2.22 -15.94
C GLY A 320 -7.03 3.37 -16.39
N ASN A 321 -7.42 4.06 -17.47
CA ASN A 321 -6.64 5.16 -18.04
C ASN A 321 -6.61 6.43 -17.17
N GLN A 322 -7.40 6.53 -16.10
CA GLN A 322 -7.46 7.72 -15.24
C GLN A 322 -7.79 8.99 -16.04
N ALA A 323 -8.82 8.96 -16.90
CA ALA A 323 -9.18 10.11 -17.72
C ALA A 323 -9.83 11.24 -16.91
N ASP A 324 -10.45 10.91 -15.77
CA ASP A 324 -11.03 11.86 -14.82
C ASP A 324 -10.74 11.46 -13.36
N LEU A 325 -11.41 10.43 -12.84
CA LEU A 325 -11.18 9.94 -11.48
C LEU A 325 -9.90 9.10 -11.42
N GLY A 326 -9.01 9.48 -10.50
CA GLY A 326 -7.74 8.82 -10.22
C GLY A 326 -7.53 8.42 -8.78
N PHE A 327 -6.32 7.95 -8.48
CA PHE A 327 -5.94 7.50 -7.14
C PHE A 327 -6.28 8.51 -6.05
N GLU A 328 -6.07 9.79 -6.30
CA GLU A 328 -6.40 10.88 -5.37
C GLU A 328 -7.87 10.87 -4.94
N HIS A 329 -8.78 10.51 -5.83
CA HIS A 329 -10.22 10.44 -5.54
C HIS A 329 -10.55 9.18 -4.75
N TYR A 330 -10.02 8.05 -5.19
CA TYR A 330 -10.28 6.75 -4.58
C TYR A 330 -9.67 6.64 -3.18
N LEU A 331 -8.51 7.29 -2.95
CA LEU A 331 -7.90 7.42 -1.63
C LEU A 331 -8.79 8.23 -0.68
N ARG A 332 -9.40 9.33 -1.14
CA ARG A 332 -10.35 10.12 -0.33
C ARG A 332 -11.64 9.36 -0.04
N PHE A 333 -12.13 8.61 -1.02
CA PHE A 333 -13.25 7.71 -0.82
C PHE A 333 -12.91 6.66 0.27
N ALA A 334 -11.77 5.98 0.14
CA ALA A 334 -11.32 4.97 1.09
C ALA A 334 -11.04 5.55 2.49
N GLU A 335 -10.56 6.80 2.57
CA GLU A 335 -10.39 7.55 3.82
C GLU A 335 -11.74 7.73 4.55
N GLN A 336 -12.82 7.98 3.81
CA GLN A 336 -14.15 8.31 4.36
C GLN A 336 -15.04 7.08 4.60
N ASP A 337 -14.86 6.00 3.82
CA ASP A 337 -15.66 4.78 3.97
C ASP A 337 -15.40 4.10 5.33
N GLU A 338 -16.45 3.95 6.13
CA GLU A 338 -16.36 3.36 7.48
C GLU A 338 -15.98 1.88 7.47
N ASN A 339 -16.23 1.18 6.36
CA ASN A 339 -15.86 -0.24 6.22
C ASN A 339 -14.36 -0.42 5.94
N THR A 340 -13.70 0.60 5.37
CA THR A 340 -12.29 0.54 5.02
C THR A 340 -11.41 0.86 6.23
N ARG A 341 -10.53 -0.06 6.60
CA ARG A 341 -9.52 0.09 7.66
C ARG A 341 -8.12 0.24 7.12
N SER A 342 -7.78 -0.41 6.01
CA SER A 342 -6.50 -0.24 5.33
C SER A 342 -6.69 -0.13 3.81
N VAL A 343 -5.72 0.48 3.13
CA VAL A 343 -5.75 0.69 1.69
C VAL A 343 -4.53 0.05 1.04
N THR A 344 -4.74 -0.74 0.00
CA THR A 344 -3.68 -1.32 -0.82
C THR A 344 -3.74 -0.73 -2.22
N LEU A 345 -2.61 -0.21 -2.69
CA LEU A 345 -2.46 0.38 -4.01
C LEU A 345 -1.58 -0.51 -4.90
N TYR A 346 -1.98 -0.70 -6.16
CA TYR A 346 -1.08 -1.16 -7.22
C TYR A 346 -0.88 -0.04 -8.24
N VAL A 347 0.36 0.47 -8.29
CA VAL A 347 0.72 1.68 -9.04
C VAL A 347 1.71 1.33 -10.16
N GLU A 348 1.32 1.64 -11.39
CA GLU A 348 2.18 1.62 -12.58
C GLU A 348 2.75 3.01 -12.84
N GLU A 349 1.89 4.03 -12.81
CA GLU A 349 2.26 5.43 -13.02
C GLU A 349 1.33 6.39 -12.28
N ILE A 350 1.85 7.57 -11.96
CA ILE A 350 1.11 8.69 -11.36
C ILE A 350 1.36 9.93 -12.20
N LEU A 351 0.27 10.56 -12.65
CA LEU A 351 0.29 11.76 -13.49
C LEU A 351 0.61 13.03 -12.69
N ASP A 352 -0.02 13.22 -11.53
CA ASP A 352 0.24 14.34 -10.60
C ASP A 352 0.88 13.82 -9.31
N GLY A 353 2.20 13.56 -9.35
CA GLY A 353 2.93 12.98 -8.23
C GLY A 353 2.93 13.86 -6.98
N ARG A 354 2.94 15.20 -7.14
CA ARG A 354 2.89 16.13 -6.01
C ARG A 354 1.54 16.12 -5.31
N GLY A 355 0.45 16.27 -6.07
CA GLY A 355 -0.90 16.18 -5.53
C GLY A 355 -1.16 14.81 -4.89
N PHE A 356 -0.70 13.74 -5.53
CA PHE A 356 -0.80 12.39 -5.01
C PHE A 356 0.00 12.19 -3.71
N ALA A 357 1.25 12.66 -3.63
CA ALA A 357 2.06 12.58 -2.40
C ALA A 357 1.43 13.31 -1.22
N GLN A 358 0.83 14.48 -1.46
CA GLN A 358 0.12 15.21 -0.42
C GLN A 358 -1.09 14.42 0.08
N ILE A 359 -1.92 13.91 -0.82
CA ILE A 359 -3.13 13.15 -0.45
C ILE A 359 -2.75 11.86 0.26
N MET A 360 -1.72 11.15 -0.21
CA MET A 360 -1.19 9.97 0.49
C MET A 360 -0.78 10.30 1.91
N ARG A 361 -0.06 11.41 2.14
CA ARG A 361 0.34 11.83 3.49
C ARG A 361 -0.86 12.08 4.41
N GLU A 362 -1.90 12.73 3.89
CA GLU A 362 -3.11 13.00 4.66
C GLU A 362 -3.90 11.72 4.97
N VAL A 363 -4.02 10.80 4.01
CA VAL A 363 -4.75 9.54 4.17
C VAL A 363 -3.97 8.56 5.06
N ALA A 364 -2.66 8.40 4.84
CA ALA A 364 -1.77 7.55 5.64
C ALA A 364 -1.71 7.99 7.11
N GLY A 365 -1.92 9.28 7.38
CA GLY A 365 -2.07 9.80 8.75
C GLY A 365 -3.36 9.36 9.46
N LYS A 366 -4.32 8.77 8.76
CA LYS A 366 -5.62 8.32 9.32
C LYS A 366 -5.85 6.82 9.17
N LYS A 367 -5.55 6.27 8.00
CA LYS A 367 -5.71 4.86 7.67
C LYS A 367 -4.41 4.35 7.05
N PRO A 368 -3.90 3.17 7.46
CA PRO A 368 -2.72 2.59 6.86
C PRO A 368 -2.85 2.43 5.34
N VAL A 369 -1.81 2.82 4.61
CA VAL A 369 -1.72 2.67 3.16
C VAL A 369 -0.50 1.85 2.80
N VAL A 370 -0.70 0.82 1.98
CA VAL A 370 0.33 -0.05 1.43
C VAL A 370 0.36 0.12 -0.08
N ALA A 371 1.53 0.19 -0.69
CA ALA A 371 1.65 0.39 -2.14
C ALA A 371 2.64 -0.57 -2.79
N VAL A 372 2.21 -1.21 -3.88
CA VAL A 372 3.07 -1.98 -4.78
C VAL A 372 3.37 -1.14 -6.01
N LYS A 373 4.65 -0.89 -6.27
CA LYS A 373 5.11 -0.24 -7.51
C LYS A 373 5.66 -1.27 -8.48
N SER A 374 5.16 -1.28 -9.71
CA SER A 374 5.73 -2.10 -10.79
C SER A 374 6.99 -1.45 -11.39
N GLY A 375 7.82 -2.24 -12.09
CA GLY A 375 8.96 -1.72 -12.84
C GLY A 375 10.23 -1.45 -12.01
N SER A 376 10.48 -2.23 -10.96
CA SER A 376 11.69 -2.15 -10.12
C SER A 376 12.99 -2.51 -10.84
N SER A 377 12.93 -3.31 -11.91
CA SER A 377 14.11 -3.66 -12.71
C SER A 377 14.16 -2.87 -14.01
N ARG A 378 15.35 -2.72 -14.60
CA ARG A 378 15.51 -2.10 -15.93
C ARG A 378 14.57 -2.70 -16.99
N LYS A 379 14.43 -4.04 -17.01
CA LYS A 379 13.51 -4.73 -17.92
C LYS A 379 12.04 -4.49 -17.55
N GLY A 380 11.72 -4.51 -16.26
CA GLY A 380 10.36 -4.22 -15.78
C GLY A 380 9.93 -2.79 -16.12
N LYS A 381 10.83 -1.81 -15.97
CA LYS A 381 10.59 -0.42 -16.35
C LYS A 381 10.29 -0.27 -17.85
N ALA A 382 11.08 -0.94 -18.70
CA ALA A 382 10.84 -0.96 -20.14
C ALA A 382 9.50 -1.63 -20.50
N ALA A 383 9.16 -2.74 -19.83
CA ALA A 383 7.89 -3.43 -20.04
C ALA A 383 6.68 -2.58 -19.63
N ALA A 384 6.76 -1.88 -18.49
CA ALA A 384 5.73 -0.96 -18.03
C ALA A 384 5.49 0.18 -19.04
N SER A 385 6.55 0.83 -19.54
CA SER A 385 6.43 1.90 -20.55
C SER A 385 5.74 1.43 -21.83
N SER A 386 6.07 0.22 -22.29
CA SER A 386 5.44 -0.36 -23.50
C SER A 386 3.97 -0.74 -23.28
N HIS A 387 3.57 -1.03 -22.04
CA HIS A 387 2.21 -1.41 -21.68
C HIS A 387 1.29 -0.19 -21.54
N THR A 388 1.77 0.91 -20.96
CA THR A 388 0.97 2.13 -20.72
C THR A 388 1.06 3.16 -21.85
N GLY A 389 2.07 3.04 -22.74
CA GLY A 389 2.33 4.02 -23.79
C GLY A 389 2.94 5.33 -23.27
N SER A 390 3.45 5.35 -22.03
CA SER A 390 4.03 6.51 -21.35
C SER A 390 5.47 6.23 -20.87
N LEU A 391 6.22 7.28 -20.51
CA LEU A 391 7.55 7.12 -19.95
C LEU A 391 7.45 6.66 -18.49
N ALA A 392 7.88 5.43 -18.18
CA ALA A 392 7.88 4.94 -16.80
C ALA A 392 8.78 5.80 -15.89
N GLY A 393 8.21 6.26 -14.78
CA GLY A 393 8.92 7.00 -13.74
C GLY A 393 10.00 6.18 -13.02
N SER A 394 10.82 6.83 -12.20
CA SER A 394 11.89 6.17 -11.46
C SER A 394 11.32 5.37 -10.28
N TYR A 395 11.50 4.05 -10.24
CA TYR A 395 11.01 3.19 -9.15
C TYR A 395 11.42 3.73 -7.77
N ASP A 396 12.69 4.11 -7.62
CA ASP A 396 13.23 4.60 -6.33
C ASP A 396 12.63 5.94 -5.91
N VAL A 397 12.29 6.81 -6.87
CA VAL A 397 11.59 8.08 -6.57
C VAL A 397 10.17 7.81 -6.07
N TYR A 398 9.47 6.84 -6.66
CA TYR A 398 8.14 6.44 -6.20
C TYR A 398 8.21 5.84 -4.79
N VAL A 399 9.15 4.93 -4.53
CA VAL A 399 9.32 4.31 -3.21
C VAL A 399 9.72 5.35 -2.16
N ALA A 400 10.61 6.28 -2.50
CA ALA A 400 10.96 7.39 -1.62
C ALA A 400 9.76 8.31 -1.34
N ALA A 401 8.96 8.65 -2.36
CA ALA A 401 7.74 9.42 -2.20
C ALA A 401 6.70 8.69 -1.32
N PHE A 402 6.57 7.38 -1.45
CA PHE A 402 5.72 6.56 -0.57
C PHE A 402 6.18 6.65 0.88
N ARG A 403 7.47 6.39 1.15
CA ARG A 403 8.03 6.48 2.51
C ARG A 403 7.82 7.86 3.13
N GLN A 404 8.12 8.93 2.38
CA GLN A 404 7.96 10.32 2.84
C GLN A 404 6.47 10.72 3.04
N ALA A 405 5.55 9.99 2.41
CA ALA A 405 4.11 10.13 2.61
C ALA A 405 3.57 9.20 3.70
N GLY A 406 4.40 8.37 4.34
CA GLY A 406 3.96 7.40 5.34
C GLY A 406 3.30 6.13 4.78
N VAL A 407 3.40 5.92 3.48
CA VAL A 407 2.91 4.73 2.78
C VAL A 407 3.94 3.61 2.87
N ILE A 408 3.49 2.39 3.12
CA ILE A 408 4.37 1.23 3.25
C ILE A 408 4.59 0.60 1.87
N PRO A 409 5.81 0.67 1.30
CA PRO A 409 6.08 0.05 0.02
C PRO A 409 6.18 -1.47 0.18
N ALA A 410 5.43 -2.20 -0.64
CA ALA A 410 5.48 -3.65 -0.75
C ALA A 410 6.17 -4.09 -2.04
N ARG A 411 6.95 -5.18 -1.98
CA ARG A 411 7.70 -5.71 -3.14
C ARG A 411 6.90 -6.71 -3.97
N SER A 412 5.83 -7.27 -3.41
CA SER A 412 4.94 -8.21 -4.09
C SER A 412 3.49 -7.98 -3.67
N LEU A 413 2.54 -8.53 -4.43
CA LEU A 413 1.11 -8.47 -4.06
C LEU A 413 0.86 -9.21 -2.74
N ARG A 414 1.50 -10.36 -2.52
CA ARG A 414 1.34 -11.12 -1.27
C ARG A 414 1.82 -10.35 -0.06
N ASP A 415 2.99 -9.72 -0.16
CA ASP A 415 3.50 -8.83 0.89
C ASP A 415 2.51 -7.68 1.17
N ALA A 416 1.93 -7.11 0.12
CA ALA A 416 1.01 -5.98 0.26
C ALA A 416 -0.25 -6.35 1.05
N PHE A 417 -0.82 -7.53 0.79
CA PHE A 417 -2.01 -8.00 1.49
C PHE A 417 -1.72 -8.47 2.91
N ASN A 418 -0.59 -9.15 3.11
CA ASN A 418 -0.09 -9.48 4.45
C ASN A 418 0.06 -8.23 5.34
N LEU A 419 0.63 -7.15 4.79
CA LEU A 419 0.73 -5.86 5.47
C LEU A 419 -0.65 -5.25 5.72
N ALA A 420 -1.52 -5.25 4.71
CA ALA A 420 -2.85 -4.64 4.81
C ALA A 420 -3.73 -5.33 5.86
N GLU A 421 -3.68 -6.65 5.99
CA GLU A 421 -4.42 -7.44 6.99
C GLU A 421 -3.89 -7.13 8.41
N LEU A 422 -2.57 -7.16 8.59
CA LEU A 422 -1.94 -6.83 9.87
C LEU A 422 -2.31 -5.43 10.35
N LEU A 423 -2.25 -4.45 9.45
CA LEU A 423 -2.57 -3.05 9.74
C LEU A 423 -4.06 -2.79 9.95
N ALA A 424 -4.95 -3.50 9.24
CA ALA A 424 -6.40 -3.41 9.45
C ALA A 424 -6.84 -4.01 10.80
N SER A 425 -6.07 -4.96 11.30
CA SER A 425 -6.32 -5.70 12.53
C SER A 425 -5.76 -4.99 13.78
N GLU A 426 -4.43 -4.87 13.90
CA GLU A 426 -3.75 -4.38 15.11
C GLU A 426 -3.25 -2.92 14.97
N GLY A 427 -3.32 -2.35 13.76
CA GLY A 427 -2.75 -1.03 13.48
C GLY A 427 -1.22 -1.05 13.47
N TYR A 428 -0.60 0.06 13.90
CA TYR A 428 0.86 0.19 13.96
C TYR A 428 1.42 -0.29 15.31
N PRO A 429 2.57 -0.97 15.33
CA PRO A 429 3.22 -1.34 16.58
C PRO A 429 3.70 -0.09 17.34
N GLN A 430 3.51 -0.09 18.67
CA GLN A 430 3.89 1.05 19.52
C GLN A 430 5.40 1.22 19.69
N GLY A 431 6.16 0.15 19.46
CA GLY A 431 7.61 0.12 19.52
C GLY A 431 8.15 -1.12 18.80
N LYS A 432 9.46 -1.34 18.92
CA LYS A 432 10.17 -2.39 18.18
C LYS A 432 10.53 -3.62 19.02
N ARG A 433 10.22 -3.60 20.33
CA ARG A 433 10.59 -4.67 21.27
C ARG A 433 9.67 -5.87 21.06
N ALA A 434 10.23 -6.98 20.63
CA ALA A 434 9.47 -8.16 20.27
C ALA A 434 9.79 -9.34 21.18
N ILE A 435 8.76 -10.15 21.41
CA ILE A 435 8.86 -11.47 22.00
C ILE A 435 8.23 -12.50 21.07
N ALA A 436 8.70 -13.74 21.15
CA ALA A 436 8.09 -14.85 20.43
C ALA A 436 7.83 -16.03 21.37
N VAL A 437 6.70 -16.71 21.18
CA VAL A 437 6.29 -17.89 21.94
C VAL A 437 6.09 -19.05 20.96
N THR A 438 6.65 -20.21 21.23
CA THR A 438 6.49 -21.41 20.39
C THR A 438 6.57 -22.68 21.23
N SER A 439 5.93 -23.76 20.77
CA SER A 439 6.16 -25.11 21.29
C SER A 439 7.19 -25.91 20.46
N ALA A 440 7.84 -25.26 19.49
CA ALA A 440 8.76 -25.90 18.57
C ALA A 440 10.06 -25.10 18.43
N GLY A 441 11.14 -25.61 19.05
CA GLY A 441 12.46 -24.96 19.05
C GLY A 441 13.06 -24.67 17.68
N GLY A 442 12.77 -25.48 16.65
CA GLY A 442 13.20 -25.17 15.28
C GLY A 442 12.65 -23.82 14.78
N PHE A 443 11.41 -23.50 15.13
CA PHE A 443 10.81 -22.21 14.78
C PHE A 443 11.26 -21.07 15.70
N ALA A 444 11.76 -21.36 16.90
CA ALA A 444 12.45 -20.36 17.72
C ALA A 444 13.73 -19.88 17.01
N VAL A 445 14.53 -20.79 16.45
CA VAL A 445 15.74 -20.43 15.70
C VAL A 445 15.39 -19.57 14.48
N LEU A 446 14.41 -20.02 13.67
CA LEU A 446 13.96 -19.27 12.50
C LEU A 446 13.40 -17.89 12.87
N ALA A 447 12.64 -17.80 13.97
CA ALA A 447 12.13 -16.52 14.45
C ALA A 447 13.26 -15.54 14.77
N SER A 448 14.35 -16.00 15.41
CA SER A 448 15.52 -15.17 15.67
C SER A 448 16.22 -14.72 14.38
N ASP A 449 16.42 -15.64 13.43
CA ASP A 449 17.06 -15.33 12.14
C ASP A 449 16.25 -14.30 11.33
N TYR A 450 14.93 -14.48 11.28
CA TYR A 450 14.03 -13.54 10.60
C TYR A 450 13.92 -12.21 11.34
N ALA A 451 13.92 -12.22 12.67
CA ALA A 451 13.90 -10.98 13.44
C ALA A 451 15.13 -10.12 13.16
N GLU A 452 16.32 -10.72 13.15
CA GLU A 452 17.57 -10.03 12.77
C GLU A 452 17.51 -9.52 11.32
N THR A 453 17.08 -10.39 10.38
CA THR A 453 16.99 -10.07 8.95
C THR A 453 16.06 -8.87 8.67
N TYR A 454 14.95 -8.78 9.40
CA TYR A 454 13.90 -7.77 9.17
C TYR A 454 13.91 -6.64 10.20
N GLY A 455 14.94 -6.55 11.06
CA GLY A 455 15.12 -5.45 12.01
C GLY A 455 14.11 -5.42 13.17
N VAL A 456 13.56 -6.58 13.52
CA VAL A 456 12.67 -6.76 14.67
C VAL A 456 13.52 -7.05 15.91
N ASN A 457 13.39 -6.23 16.96
CA ASN A 457 14.28 -6.32 18.12
C ASN A 457 13.76 -7.33 19.15
N MET A 458 14.30 -8.56 19.12
CA MET A 458 14.01 -9.59 20.12
C MET A 458 14.66 -9.21 21.47
N VAL A 459 13.83 -8.88 22.48
CA VAL A 459 14.33 -8.40 23.78
C VAL A 459 14.65 -9.54 24.74
N ASP A 460 15.61 -9.32 25.62
CA ASP A 460 15.87 -10.22 26.75
C ASP A 460 14.69 -10.25 27.72
N LEU A 461 14.46 -11.41 28.34
CA LEU A 461 13.43 -11.57 29.35
C LEU A 461 13.91 -10.99 30.69
N PRO A 462 13.13 -10.09 31.33
CA PRO A 462 13.44 -9.61 32.68
C PRO A 462 13.49 -10.73 33.73
N ASP A 463 14.29 -10.54 34.78
CA ASP A 463 14.50 -11.55 35.84
C ASP A 463 13.20 -11.95 36.56
N ASP A 464 12.28 -11.01 36.77
CA ASP A 464 10.97 -11.25 37.39
C ASP A 464 10.04 -12.06 36.49
N VAL A 465 10.05 -11.78 35.19
CA VAL A 465 9.33 -12.57 34.17
C VAL A 465 9.89 -13.99 34.12
N LEU A 466 11.22 -14.15 34.05
CA LEU A 466 11.88 -15.46 34.09
C LEU A 466 11.51 -16.23 35.36
N HIS A 467 11.46 -15.56 36.52
CA HIS A 467 11.08 -16.18 37.78
C HIS A 467 9.65 -16.73 37.76
N GLU A 468 8.67 -15.96 37.27
CA GLU A 468 7.27 -16.41 37.15
C GLU A 468 7.11 -17.56 36.16
N LEU A 469 7.79 -17.49 35.01
CA LEU A 469 7.75 -18.56 34.00
C LEU A 469 8.33 -19.87 34.55
N ASN A 470 9.43 -19.79 35.30
CA ASN A 470 10.08 -20.94 35.92
C ASN A 470 9.24 -21.63 37.01
N ALA A 471 8.20 -20.99 37.53
CA ALA A 471 7.33 -21.59 38.53
C ALA A 471 6.41 -22.68 37.96
N PHE A 472 6.13 -22.67 36.65
CA PHE A 472 5.21 -23.64 36.03
C PHE A 472 5.73 -24.28 34.73
N LEU A 473 6.69 -23.66 34.02
CA LEU A 473 7.31 -24.28 32.86
C LEU A 473 8.27 -25.42 33.27
N PRO A 474 8.41 -26.48 32.46
CA PRO A 474 9.37 -27.55 32.75
C PRO A 474 10.80 -27.02 32.85
N PRO A 475 11.66 -27.52 33.77
CA PRO A 475 12.99 -26.93 34.02
C PRO A 475 13.93 -26.82 32.82
N TYR A 476 13.67 -27.59 31.76
CA TYR A 476 14.47 -27.71 30.55
C TYR A 476 13.90 -26.94 29.34
N TRP A 477 12.95 -26.02 29.55
CA TRP A 477 12.67 -24.98 28.55
C TRP A 477 13.92 -24.09 28.36
N ASN A 478 13.95 -23.25 27.33
CA ASN A 478 15.19 -22.57 26.92
C ASN A 478 15.57 -21.31 27.71
N HIS A 479 14.74 -20.85 28.67
CA HIS A 479 14.98 -19.67 29.51
C HIS A 479 15.35 -18.39 28.74
N SER A 480 14.86 -18.23 27.51
CA SER A 480 15.22 -17.13 26.62
C SER A 480 14.05 -16.73 25.71
N ASN A 481 14.25 -15.63 24.97
CA ASN A 481 13.33 -15.16 23.93
C ASN A 481 13.95 -15.45 22.55
N PRO A 482 13.29 -16.18 21.64
CA PRO A 482 11.94 -16.77 21.72
C PRO A 482 11.75 -17.80 22.84
N MET A 483 10.59 -17.79 23.48
CA MET A 483 10.19 -18.75 24.53
C MET A 483 9.75 -20.08 23.89
N ASP A 484 10.60 -21.10 23.93
CA ASP A 484 10.27 -22.48 23.55
C ASP A 484 9.69 -23.23 24.75
N ILE A 485 8.36 -23.35 24.78
CA ILE A 485 7.61 -24.03 25.84
C ILE A 485 7.45 -25.53 25.62
N LEU A 486 8.23 -26.11 24.70
CA LEU A 486 8.35 -27.55 24.43
C LEU A 486 7.15 -28.14 23.68
N GLY A 487 7.41 -29.20 22.90
CA GLY A 487 6.44 -29.78 21.97
C GLY A 487 5.24 -30.49 22.60
N ASP A 488 5.29 -30.76 23.89
CA ASP A 488 4.19 -31.32 24.68
C ASP A 488 3.28 -30.25 25.32
N ALA A 489 3.53 -28.96 25.04
CA ALA A 489 2.72 -27.85 25.53
C ALA A 489 1.25 -28.01 25.16
N ASP A 490 0.37 -27.92 26.14
CA ASP A 490 -1.07 -27.86 25.96
C ASP A 490 -1.59 -26.40 25.95
N ALA A 491 -2.88 -26.22 25.67
CA ALA A 491 -3.50 -24.89 25.70
C ALA A 491 -3.37 -24.21 27.08
N THR A 492 -3.37 -25.00 28.16
CA THR A 492 -3.20 -24.50 29.55
C THR A 492 -1.82 -23.88 29.75
N ARG A 493 -0.75 -24.49 29.20
CA ARG A 493 0.62 -23.96 29.26
C ARG A 493 0.74 -22.65 28.49
N PHE A 494 0.12 -22.55 27.31
CA PHE A 494 0.01 -21.27 26.59
C PHE A 494 -0.75 -20.22 27.40
N ALA A 495 -1.89 -20.59 27.99
CA ALA A 495 -2.71 -19.69 28.78
C ALA A 495 -1.95 -19.10 29.98
N ALA A 496 -1.26 -19.95 30.75
CA ALA A 496 -0.47 -19.53 31.90
C ALA A 496 0.70 -18.61 31.49
N LEU A 497 1.37 -18.90 30.37
CA LEU A 497 2.41 -18.03 29.83
C LEU A 497 1.85 -16.68 29.39
N PHE A 498 0.72 -16.66 28.67
CA PHE A 498 0.10 -15.41 28.25
C PHE A 498 -0.34 -14.56 29.45
N ASP A 499 -0.81 -15.18 30.54
CA ASP A 499 -1.16 -14.44 31.76
C ASP A 499 0.07 -13.71 32.36
N VAL A 500 1.27 -14.31 32.30
CA VAL A 500 2.53 -13.63 32.70
C VAL A 500 2.84 -12.47 31.75
N LEU A 501 2.75 -12.69 30.43
CA LEU A 501 3.04 -11.65 29.44
C LEU A 501 2.08 -10.46 29.51
N ILE A 502 0.80 -10.70 29.84
CA ILE A 502 -0.21 -9.66 30.07
C ILE A 502 0.14 -8.82 31.30
N ARG A 503 0.53 -9.46 32.41
CA ARG A 503 0.96 -8.75 33.64
C ARG A 503 2.21 -7.91 33.38
N HIS A 504 3.15 -8.44 32.60
CA HIS A 504 4.44 -7.82 32.31
C HIS A 504 4.48 -7.18 30.91
N GLN A 505 3.41 -6.53 30.47
CA GLN A 505 3.34 -6.02 29.10
C GLN A 505 4.20 -4.78 28.81
N ASP A 506 4.83 -4.17 29.82
CA ASP A 506 5.59 -2.93 29.66
C ASP A 506 6.95 -3.14 28.97
N PHE A 507 7.54 -4.34 29.03
CA PHE A 507 8.87 -4.61 28.45
C PHE A 507 8.84 -4.96 26.95
N TRP A 508 7.68 -5.29 26.40
CA TRP A 508 7.51 -5.68 24.99
C TRP A 508 6.45 -4.83 24.30
N ASP A 509 6.49 -4.80 22.97
CA ASP A 509 5.57 -4.05 22.10
C ASP A 509 4.85 -4.94 21.08
N ILE A 510 5.47 -6.07 20.73
CA ILE A 510 5.00 -7.02 19.72
C ILE A 510 5.20 -8.45 20.26
N ALA A 511 4.19 -9.29 20.18
CA ALA A 511 4.29 -10.72 20.51
C ALA A 511 3.95 -11.59 19.30
N PHE A 512 4.89 -12.43 18.88
CA PHE A 512 4.65 -13.47 17.88
C PHE A 512 4.27 -14.77 18.58
N VAL A 513 3.08 -15.31 18.28
CA VAL A 513 2.65 -16.61 18.81
C VAL A 513 2.70 -17.64 17.70
N ILE A 514 3.67 -18.54 17.78
CA ILE A 514 3.95 -19.56 16.77
C ILE A 514 3.32 -20.87 17.20
N ALA A 515 2.34 -21.32 16.44
CA ALA A 515 1.65 -22.58 16.65
C ALA A 515 1.88 -23.49 15.45
N VAL A 516 2.20 -24.75 15.72
CA VAL A 516 2.48 -25.79 14.72
C VAL A 516 1.55 -26.97 14.93
N PRO A 517 1.38 -27.86 13.93
CA PRO A 517 0.50 -29.02 14.08
C PRO A 517 1.05 -30.00 15.11
N THR A 518 0.25 -30.33 16.13
CA THR A 518 0.55 -31.38 17.10
C THR A 518 -0.70 -32.24 17.35
N THR A 519 -0.50 -33.46 17.84
CA THR A 519 -1.62 -34.34 18.26
C THR A 519 -2.17 -33.97 19.63
N LEU A 520 -1.46 -33.15 20.40
CA LEU A 520 -1.74 -32.88 21.80
C LEU A 520 -2.65 -31.67 21.99
N VAL A 521 -2.76 -30.82 20.96
CA VAL A 521 -3.45 -29.54 21.07
C VAL A 521 -4.39 -29.31 19.90
N ASP A 522 -5.64 -29.01 20.22
CA ASP A 522 -6.59 -28.51 19.25
C ASP A 522 -6.20 -27.07 18.82
N PRO A 523 -5.94 -26.82 17.53
CA PRO A 523 -5.66 -25.48 17.02
C PRO A 523 -6.71 -24.44 17.41
N ALA A 524 -7.98 -24.85 17.56
CA ALA A 524 -9.03 -23.95 17.98
C ALA A 524 -8.84 -23.46 19.42
N HIS A 525 -8.33 -24.29 20.32
CA HIS A 525 -8.04 -23.86 21.70
C HIS A 525 -6.88 -22.87 21.74
N VAL A 526 -5.80 -23.10 20.99
CA VAL A 526 -4.68 -22.15 20.90
C VAL A 526 -5.13 -20.83 20.31
N ALA A 527 -5.94 -20.85 19.25
CA ALA A 527 -6.48 -19.63 18.66
C ALA A 527 -7.34 -18.83 19.63
N ASN A 528 -8.15 -19.50 20.46
CA ASN A 528 -8.92 -18.83 21.51
C ASN A 528 -8.03 -18.22 22.61
N GLU A 529 -6.92 -18.89 22.97
CA GLU A 529 -5.94 -18.32 23.90
C GLU A 529 -5.17 -17.13 23.31
N ILE A 530 -4.83 -17.17 22.01
CA ILE A 530 -4.26 -16.00 21.30
C ILE A 530 -5.26 -14.85 21.29
N LEU A 531 -6.54 -15.12 21.02
CA LEU A 531 -7.60 -14.12 21.06
C LEU A 531 -7.75 -13.52 22.47
N ARG A 532 -7.72 -14.35 23.51
CA ARG A 532 -7.72 -13.90 24.92
C ARG A 532 -6.50 -13.03 25.21
N PHE A 533 -5.33 -13.45 24.74
CA PHE A 533 -4.08 -12.72 24.92
C PHE A 533 -4.15 -11.33 24.27
N SER A 534 -4.51 -11.26 22.99
CA SER A 534 -4.69 -9.99 22.28
C SER A 534 -5.71 -9.10 23.01
N ARG A 535 -6.87 -9.62 23.41
CA ARG A 535 -7.89 -8.78 24.09
C ARG A 535 -7.47 -8.19 25.43
N ASN A 536 -6.52 -8.81 26.13
CA ASN A 536 -6.10 -8.39 27.47
C ASN A 536 -4.77 -7.62 27.49
N THR A 537 -4.22 -7.24 26.32
CA THR A 537 -3.04 -6.40 26.21
C THR A 537 -3.31 -5.16 25.35
N GLY A 538 -2.56 -4.08 25.60
CA GLY A 538 -2.50 -2.91 24.71
C GLY A 538 -1.46 -3.03 23.59
N LYS A 539 -0.78 -4.19 23.50
CA LYS A 539 0.32 -4.45 22.57
C LYS A 539 -0.15 -5.26 21.34
N MET A 540 0.69 -5.29 20.32
CA MET A 540 0.41 -6.04 19.09
C MET A 540 0.66 -7.52 19.31
N VAL A 541 -0.32 -8.37 18.96
CA VAL A 541 -0.18 -9.83 18.99
C VAL A 541 -0.34 -10.36 17.57
N VAL A 542 0.68 -11.09 17.09
CA VAL A 542 0.72 -11.66 15.74
C VAL A 542 0.68 -13.18 15.84
N GLY A 543 -0.39 -13.78 15.32
CA GLY A 543 -0.50 -15.22 15.19
C GLY A 543 0.36 -15.75 14.04
N CYS A 544 1.04 -16.86 14.27
CA CYS A 544 1.73 -17.64 13.25
C CYS A 544 1.23 -19.08 13.35
N MET A 545 0.03 -19.31 12.85
CA MET A 545 -0.59 -20.64 12.76
C MET A 545 -0.03 -21.37 11.53
N LEU A 546 1.11 -22.04 11.72
CA LEU A 546 1.89 -22.69 10.66
C LEU A 546 1.34 -24.09 10.38
N GLY A 547 1.00 -24.39 9.14
CA GLY A 547 0.50 -25.71 8.73
C GLY A 547 -0.59 -25.65 7.66
N GLY A 548 -1.13 -26.81 7.32
CA GLY A 548 -2.22 -26.96 6.35
C GLY A 548 -3.58 -27.18 7.03
N ASP A 549 -4.33 -28.16 6.52
CA ASP A 549 -5.71 -28.45 6.96
C ASP A 549 -5.86 -28.67 8.47
N SER A 550 -4.85 -29.27 9.11
CA SER A 550 -4.86 -29.56 10.55
C SER A 550 -4.92 -28.32 11.43
N ILE A 551 -4.50 -27.15 10.94
CA ILE A 551 -4.45 -25.88 11.69
C ILE A 551 -5.58 -24.92 11.27
N ARG A 552 -6.35 -25.28 10.24
CA ARG A 552 -7.36 -24.43 9.59
C ARG A 552 -8.48 -23.95 10.53
N SER A 553 -8.84 -24.74 11.54
CA SER A 553 -9.84 -24.32 12.54
C SER A 553 -9.38 -23.10 13.34
N GLY A 554 -8.13 -23.10 13.79
CA GLY A 554 -7.54 -21.97 14.51
C GLY A 554 -7.38 -20.74 13.62
N LEU A 555 -6.92 -20.93 12.38
CA LEU A 555 -6.84 -19.87 11.36
C LEU A 555 -8.17 -19.14 11.17
N ARG A 556 -9.27 -19.90 11.03
CA ARG A 556 -10.61 -19.33 10.84
C ARG A 556 -11.08 -18.52 12.05
N ILE A 557 -10.77 -18.97 13.27
CA ILE A 557 -11.12 -18.25 14.50
C ILE A 557 -10.39 -16.90 14.56
N LEU A 558 -9.07 -16.90 14.34
CA LEU A 558 -8.27 -15.69 14.37
C LEU A 558 -8.73 -14.69 13.31
N ARG A 559 -8.89 -15.13 12.05
CA ARG A 559 -9.40 -14.29 10.95
C ARG A 559 -10.81 -13.75 11.23
N GLY A 560 -11.71 -14.61 11.70
CA GLY A 560 -13.09 -14.24 12.02
C GLY A 560 -13.17 -13.16 13.11
N CYS A 561 -12.24 -13.19 14.07
CA CYS A 561 -12.14 -12.19 15.14
C CYS A 561 -11.10 -11.10 14.86
N ARG A 562 -10.62 -11.00 13.61
CA ARG A 562 -9.68 -9.98 13.14
C ARG A 562 -8.40 -9.92 13.96
N ILE A 563 -7.85 -11.06 14.34
CA ILE A 563 -6.50 -11.19 14.89
C ILE A 563 -5.56 -11.52 13.73
N PRO A 564 -4.44 -10.81 13.57
CA PRO A 564 -3.61 -10.98 12.39
C PRO A 564 -2.89 -12.31 12.48
N ASN A 565 -2.89 -13.05 11.37
CA ASN A 565 -2.26 -14.35 11.35
C ASN A 565 -1.56 -14.65 10.02
N PHE A 566 -0.38 -15.26 10.13
CA PHE A 566 0.42 -15.73 9.01
C PHE A 566 0.50 -17.24 8.94
N SER A 567 0.50 -17.78 7.71
CA SER A 567 0.76 -19.20 7.43
C SER A 567 2.26 -19.50 7.24
N GLU A 568 3.06 -18.46 6.99
CA GLU A 568 4.51 -18.53 6.83
C GLU A 568 5.18 -17.62 7.85
N LEU A 569 6.17 -18.16 8.58
CA LEU A 569 6.80 -17.43 9.68
C LEU A 569 7.58 -16.21 9.18
N GLU A 570 8.31 -16.37 8.07
CA GLU A 570 9.09 -15.29 7.47
C GLU A 570 8.22 -14.09 7.10
N ASP A 571 7.03 -14.35 6.53
CA ASP A 571 6.09 -13.32 6.11
C ASP A 571 5.63 -12.46 7.30
N ALA A 572 5.46 -13.05 8.49
CA ALA A 572 5.08 -12.31 9.70
C ALA A 572 6.17 -11.31 10.12
N PHE A 573 7.42 -11.78 10.23
CA PHE A 573 8.55 -10.92 10.60
C PHE A 573 8.84 -9.87 9.53
N LYS A 574 8.76 -10.25 8.25
CA LYS A 574 8.92 -9.33 7.13
C LYS A 574 7.85 -8.24 7.12
N ALA A 575 6.59 -8.59 7.39
CA ALA A 575 5.50 -7.62 7.46
C ALA A 575 5.73 -6.62 8.61
N VAL A 576 5.99 -7.12 9.82
CA VAL A 576 6.28 -6.27 10.99
C VAL A 576 7.51 -5.39 10.75
N GLY A 577 8.61 -5.96 10.23
CA GLY A 577 9.83 -5.21 9.91
C GLY A 577 9.60 -4.11 8.88
N SER A 578 8.81 -4.38 7.84
CA SER A 578 8.45 -3.40 6.82
C SER A 578 7.63 -2.23 7.40
N ILE A 579 6.72 -2.51 8.34
CA ILE A 579 5.96 -1.49 9.07
C ILE A 579 6.90 -0.65 9.95
N LEU A 580 7.80 -1.29 10.69
CA LEU A 580 8.77 -0.61 11.56
C LEU A 580 9.76 0.28 10.78
N GLY A 581 10.08 -0.09 9.53
CA GLY A 581 10.96 0.67 8.64
C GLY A 581 10.38 1.98 8.11
N VAL A 582 9.05 2.15 8.14
CA VAL A 582 8.39 3.40 7.75
C VAL A 582 8.11 4.22 9.02
N ARG A 583 9.04 5.10 9.39
CA ARG A 583 8.83 6.09 10.45
C ARG A 583 7.74 7.08 10.00
N THR A 584 6.51 6.87 10.43
CA THR A 584 5.50 7.93 10.40
C THR A 584 5.52 8.70 11.72
N ALA A 585 5.62 10.03 11.60
CA ALA A 585 5.22 10.93 12.67
C ALA A 585 3.82 10.53 13.13
N ARG A 586 3.72 10.06 14.38
CA ARG A 586 2.54 9.38 14.92
C ARG A 586 1.50 10.41 15.38
N PRO A 587 0.29 10.48 14.79
CA PRO A 587 -0.89 10.64 15.61
C PRO A 587 -1.33 9.26 16.10
N GLY A 588 -1.80 9.18 17.34
CA GLY A 588 -2.49 8.01 17.84
C GLY A 588 -3.70 7.73 16.95
N VAL A 589 -3.56 6.81 16.00
CA VAL A 589 -4.70 6.19 15.33
C VAL A 589 -5.33 5.30 16.39
N HIS A 590 -6.18 5.89 17.23
CA HIS A 590 -7.22 5.16 17.94
C HIS A 590 -8.17 4.63 16.88
N LEU A 591 -8.02 3.36 16.52
CA LEU A 591 -9.14 2.61 15.95
C LEU A 591 -10.28 2.60 16.99
N PRO A 592 -11.55 2.75 16.58
CA PRO A 592 -12.67 2.87 17.52
C PRO A 592 -13.02 1.53 18.19
N GLY A 593 -13.41 1.60 19.47
CA GLY A 593 -14.11 0.54 20.22
C GLY A 593 -13.20 -0.49 20.91
N SER A 594 -13.60 -0.99 22.08
CA SER A 594 -12.90 -2.07 22.78
C SER A 594 -12.66 -3.26 21.85
N ARG A 595 -11.55 -4.00 22.05
CA ARG A 595 -11.25 -5.28 21.36
C ARG A 595 -12.37 -6.35 21.52
N GLU A 596 -13.42 -6.03 22.27
CA GLU A 596 -14.63 -6.83 22.50
C GLU A 596 -15.57 -6.87 21.29
N ASP A 597 -15.68 -5.81 20.48
CA ASP A 597 -16.63 -5.71 19.35
C ASP A 597 -16.13 -6.36 18.04
N GLN A 598 -14.98 -7.04 18.07
CA GLN A 598 -14.28 -7.49 16.85
C GLN A 598 -14.63 -8.90 16.34
N CYS A 599 -15.48 -9.68 17.03
CA CYS A 599 -16.00 -10.94 16.49
C CYS A 599 -17.44 -10.74 15.98
N PRO A 600 -17.69 -10.76 14.65
CA PRO A 600 -19.04 -10.84 14.12
C PRO A 600 -19.58 -12.27 14.35
N GLY A 601 -20.50 -12.43 15.30
CA GLY A 601 -21.26 -13.70 15.44
C GLY A 601 -21.35 -14.36 16.81
N GLY A 602 -21.32 -13.61 17.92
CA GLY A 602 -21.65 -14.12 19.26
C GLY A 602 -23.15 -14.05 19.63
N GLY A 603 -24.03 -13.80 18.66
CA GLY A 603 -25.49 -13.80 18.84
C GLY A 603 -26.10 -15.03 18.19
N ARG A 604 -26.75 -15.85 19.03
CA ARG A 604 -27.47 -17.12 18.75
C ARG A 604 -28.04 -17.31 17.36
#